data_AF-A0ABD3V591-F1
#
_entry.id   AF-A0ABD3V591-F1
#
_cell.length_a   1.000
_cell.length_b   1.000
_cell.length_c   1.000
_cell.angle_alpha   90.00
_cell.angle_beta   90.00
_cell.angle_gamma   90.00
#
_symmetry.space_group_name_H-M   'P 1'
#
loop_
_entity.id
_entity.type
_entity.pdbx_description
1 polymer ?
#
loop_
_entity_poly.entity_id
_entity_poly.type
_entity_poly.pdbx_seq_one_letter_code
_entity_poly.pdbx_strand_id
1 'polypeptide(L)'
;MRCIIIVVFTLIGMSFQMSTTPHHTIASNHHRTTHEPNEQIRVTFTYDSHTQQMVIHQGHNCYVFALSEQEKTDVHTDDGLAQLEAKLLPMIFAGNLTHIDHRTADIHLKRICGTSQIYLMAQYNCYNKCFNHFQ
;
A
#
# COMPACT_ATOMS: atom_id res chain seq x y z
N MET A 1 -29.14 15.02 33.36
CA MET A 1 -29.57 16.43 33.30
C MET A 1 -29.22 17.12 34.62
N ARG A 2 -28.11 17.87 34.67
CA ARG A 2 -27.89 18.94 35.66
C ARG A 2 -27.02 20.01 35.00
N CYS A 3 -27.69 21.01 34.42
CA CYS A 3 -27.14 22.34 34.20
C CYS A 3 -26.96 23.00 35.56
N ILE A 4 -25.86 23.69 35.78
CA ILE A 4 -25.82 24.99 36.45
C ILE A 4 -24.52 25.66 35.97
N ILE A 5 -24.70 26.64 35.08
CA ILE A 5 -23.69 27.60 34.66
C ILE A 5 -23.68 28.66 35.76
N ILE A 6 -22.54 28.85 36.42
CA ILE A 6 -22.32 30.02 37.28
C ILE A 6 -21.18 30.81 36.65
N VAL A 7 -21.58 31.86 35.91
CA VAL A 7 -20.72 32.93 35.44
C VAL A 7 -20.56 33.91 36.59
N VAL A 8 -19.36 34.03 37.15
CA VAL A 8 -18.98 35.17 38.00
C VAL A 8 -17.82 35.88 37.32
N PHE A 9 -18.16 36.95 36.60
CA PHE A 9 -17.23 38.00 36.22
C PHE A 9 -17.05 38.94 37.41
N THR A 10 -15.86 39.02 37.99
CA THR A 10 -15.40 40.23 38.68
C THR A 10 -13.93 40.48 38.39
N LEU A 11 -13.69 41.70 37.95
CA LEU A 11 -12.48 42.28 37.37
C LEU A 11 -11.47 42.78 38.43
N ILE A 12 -10.20 42.82 38.00
CA ILE A 12 -9.08 43.70 38.40
C ILE A 12 -8.22 43.28 39.61
N GLY A 13 -6.94 43.05 39.27
CA GLY A 13 -5.81 43.07 40.18
C GLY A 13 -4.50 42.75 39.45
N MET A 14 -4.12 43.53 38.44
CA MET A 14 -2.79 43.41 37.82
C MET A 14 -1.76 44.12 38.72
N SER A 15 -1.14 43.38 39.63
CA SER A 15 0.10 43.82 40.28
C SER A 15 1.29 43.47 39.40
N PHE A 16 1.97 44.49 38.87
CA PHE A 16 3.25 44.36 38.19
C PHE A 16 4.32 43.89 39.19
N GLN A 17 4.87 42.70 39.01
CA GLN A 17 6.13 42.30 39.63
C GLN A 17 7.17 42.07 38.53
N MET A 18 8.06 43.05 38.36
CA MET A 18 9.33 42.86 37.67
C MET A 18 10.21 42.00 38.57
N SER A 19 10.28 40.70 38.30
CA SER A 19 11.35 39.84 38.81
C SER A 19 12.48 39.82 37.80
N THR A 20 13.59 40.48 38.12
CA THR A 20 14.86 40.35 37.40
C THR A 20 15.47 39.00 37.80
N THR A 21 15.36 37.99 36.94
CA THR A 21 16.05 36.71 37.13
C THR A 21 17.12 36.52 36.05
N PRO A 22 18.30 36.02 36.44
CA PRO A 22 19.53 36.07 35.65
C PRO A 22 19.42 35.24 34.37
N HIS A 23 20.03 35.73 33.29
CA HIS A 23 20.21 35.00 32.05
C HIS A 23 21.08 33.77 32.29
N HIS A 24 20.47 32.63 32.58
CA HIS A 24 21.08 31.34 32.33
C HIS A 24 20.99 31.08 30.82
N THR A 25 22.13 31.18 30.13
CA THR A 25 22.34 30.62 28.80
C THR A 25 22.20 29.11 28.90
N ILE A 26 20.97 28.61 28.77
CA ILE A 26 20.73 27.20 28.49
C ILE A 26 21.25 26.99 27.07
N ALA A 27 22.40 26.34 26.95
CA ALA A 27 22.81 25.70 25.71
C ALA A 27 21.73 24.69 25.35
N SER A 28 20.79 25.13 24.50
CA SER A 28 19.78 24.26 23.89
C SER A 28 20.53 23.30 22.98
N ASN A 29 20.87 22.12 23.50
CA ASN A 29 21.15 20.96 22.68
C ASN A 29 19.90 20.72 21.82
N HIS A 30 19.92 21.22 20.59
CA HIS A 30 18.89 20.93 19.61
C HIS A 30 18.92 19.43 19.31
N HIS A 31 18.14 18.66 20.05
CA HIS A 31 17.81 17.30 19.65
C HIS A 31 17.15 17.37 18.28
N ARG A 32 17.89 16.99 17.23
CA ARG A 32 17.30 16.67 15.93
C ARG A 32 16.42 15.45 16.14
N THR A 33 15.11 15.68 16.28
CA THR A 33 14.11 14.62 16.14
C THR A 33 14.16 14.14 14.69
N THR A 34 14.69 12.94 14.47
CA THR A 34 14.58 12.28 13.16
C THR A 34 13.14 11.79 13.02
N HIS A 35 12.33 12.50 12.24
CA HIS A 35 10.98 12.05 11.89
C HIS A 35 11.09 10.85 10.95
N GLU A 36 10.42 9.75 11.28
CA GLU A 36 10.33 8.58 10.40
C GLU A 36 9.52 8.94 9.14
N PRO A 37 10.03 8.69 7.93
CA PRO A 37 9.28 9.01 6.71
C PRO A 37 8.04 8.14 6.59
N ASN A 38 6.96 8.70 6.03
CA ASN A 38 5.79 7.92 5.66
C ASN A 38 6.04 7.21 4.32
N GLU A 39 5.96 5.88 4.30
CA GLU A 39 6.06 5.07 3.08
C GLU A 39 4.66 4.72 2.58
N GLN A 40 4.39 4.99 1.30
CA GLN A 40 3.10 4.66 0.69
C GLN A 40 3.30 3.79 -0.54
N ILE A 41 2.57 2.68 -0.59
CA ILE A 41 2.48 1.80 -1.74
C ILE A 41 1.01 1.67 -2.15
N ARG A 42 0.74 1.78 -3.45
CA ARG A 42 -0.60 1.54 -4.00
C ARG A 42 -0.51 0.40 -4.99
N VAL A 43 -1.33 -0.61 -4.75
CA VAL A 43 -1.53 -1.75 -5.65
C VAL A 43 -3.01 -1.78 -6.02
N THR A 44 -3.34 -2.01 -7.27
CA THR A 44 -4.73 -2.13 -7.75
C THR A 44 -4.90 -3.45 -8.47
N PHE A 45 -5.90 -4.23 -8.08
CA PHE A 45 -6.25 -5.50 -8.68
C PHE A 45 -7.50 -5.31 -9.54
N THR A 46 -7.45 -5.80 -10.77
CA THR A 46 -8.53 -5.69 -11.75
C THR A 46 -8.73 -7.05 -12.41
N TYR A 47 -9.92 -7.63 -12.24
CA TYR A 47 -10.34 -8.78 -13.02
C TYR A 47 -10.77 -8.34 -14.42
N ASP A 48 -10.08 -8.81 -15.46
CA ASP A 48 -10.50 -8.62 -16.84
C ASP A 48 -11.45 -9.75 -17.25
N SER A 49 -12.74 -9.45 -17.33
CA SER A 49 -13.77 -10.43 -17.71
C SER A 49 -13.61 -10.93 -19.15
N HIS A 50 -12.89 -10.21 -20.02
CA HIS A 50 -12.69 -10.64 -21.41
C HIS A 50 -11.64 -11.74 -21.51
N THR A 51 -10.48 -11.53 -20.89
CA THR A 51 -9.37 -12.50 -20.90
C THR A 51 -9.45 -13.50 -19.73
N GLN A 52 -10.34 -13.27 -18.76
CA GLN A 52 -10.45 -14.00 -17.50
C GLN A 52 -9.13 -14.04 -16.71
N GLN A 53 -8.40 -12.92 -16.73
CA GLN A 53 -7.10 -12.74 -16.06
C GLN A 53 -7.22 -11.72 -14.94
N MET A 54 -6.36 -11.86 -13.93
CA MET A 54 -6.16 -10.82 -12.93
C MET A 54 -5.02 -9.90 -13.38
N VAL A 55 -5.30 -8.61 -13.45
CA VAL A 55 -4.33 -7.57 -13.80
C VAL A 55 -4.04 -6.74 -12.57
N ILE A 56 -2.76 -6.55 -12.26
CA ILE A 56 -2.28 -5.89 -11.05
C ILE A 56 -1.43 -4.69 -11.45
N HIS A 57 -1.82 -3.51 -10.99
CA HIS A 57 -1.05 -2.28 -11.20
C HIS A 57 -0.29 -1.89 -9.95
N GLN A 58 1.01 -1.62 -10.13
CA GLN A 58 1.86 -1.03 -9.10
C GLN A 58 2.82 -0.04 -9.77
N GLY A 59 2.61 1.25 -9.54
CA GLY A 59 3.39 2.30 -10.19
C GLY A 59 3.28 2.25 -11.72
N HIS A 60 4.39 1.99 -12.40
CA HIS A 60 4.48 1.90 -13.86
C HIS A 60 4.50 0.45 -14.38
N ASN A 61 4.18 -0.52 -13.53
CA ASN A 61 4.17 -1.93 -13.87
C ASN A 61 2.74 -2.47 -13.86
N CYS A 62 2.43 -3.28 -14.87
CA CYS A 62 1.18 -4.00 -15.03
C CYS A 62 1.49 -5.49 -15.07
N TYR A 63 1.13 -6.20 -14.01
CA TYR A 63 1.34 -7.64 -13.88
C TYR A 63 0.08 -8.38 -14.26
N VAL A 64 0.21 -9.43 -15.05
CA VAL A 64 -0.90 -10.20 -15.58
C VAL A 64 -0.79 -11.63 -15.10
N PHE A 65 -1.86 -12.14 -14.49
CA PHE A 65 -1.95 -13.49 -13.96
C PHE A 65 -3.12 -14.24 -14.59
N ALA A 66 -2.83 -15.42 -15.12
CA ALA A 66 -3.85 -16.36 -15.55
C ALA A 66 -4.49 -17.04 -14.35
N LEU A 67 -5.80 -16.86 -14.17
CA LEU A 67 -6.58 -17.51 -13.11
C LEU A 67 -6.94 -18.93 -13.53
N SER A 68 -6.89 -19.87 -12.59
CA SER A 68 -7.47 -21.20 -12.73
C SER A 68 -9.01 -21.14 -12.74
N GLU A 69 -9.68 -22.22 -13.18
CA GLU A 69 -11.15 -22.26 -13.25
C GLU A 69 -11.83 -21.99 -11.90
N GLN A 70 -11.25 -22.48 -10.81
CA GLN A 70 -11.75 -22.19 -9.46
C GLN A 70 -11.59 -20.70 -9.12
N GLU A 71 -10.41 -20.14 -9.37
CA GLU A 71 -10.12 -18.74 -9.06
C GLU A 71 -10.96 -17.75 -9.89
N LYS A 72 -11.33 -18.12 -11.12
CA LYS A 72 -12.29 -17.37 -11.93
C LYS A 72 -13.67 -17.29 -11.28
N THR A 73 -14.03 -18.27 -10.46
CA THR A 73 -15.28 -18.23 -9.70
C THR A 73 -15.09 -17.43 -8.42
N ASP A 74 -13.99 -17.67 -7.71
CA ASP A 74 -13.71 -17.06 -6.41
C ASP A 74 -13.58 -15.53 -6.48
N VAL A 75 -13.09 -14.99 -7.60
CA VAL A 75 -12.94 -13.54 -7.83
C VAL A 75 -14.26 -12.76 -7.73
N HIS A 76 -15.40 -13.44 -7.84
CA HIS A 76 -16.73 -12.84 -7.73
C HIS A 76 -17.29 -12.84 -6.30
N THR A 77 -16.49 -13.25 -5.32
CA THR A 77 -16.81 -13.20 -3.90
C THR A 77 -15.80 -12.34 -3.16
N ASP A 78 -16.23 -11.63 -2.12
CA ASP A 78 -15.33 -10.75 -1.34
C ASP A 78 -14.18 -11.55 -0.71
N ASP A 79 -14.49 -12.72 -0.12
CA ASP A 79 -13.50 -13.60 0.49
C ASP A 79 -12.53 -14.18 -0.55
N GLY A 80 -13.04 -14.62 -1.70
CA GLY A 80 -12.22 -15.18 -2.77
C GLY A 80 -11.32 -14.13 -3.43
N LEU A 81 -11.83 -12.91 -3.63
CA LEU A 81 -11.01 -11.79 -4.12
C LEU A 81 -9.91 -11.44 -3.12
N ALA A 82 -10.22 -11.32 -1.82
CA ALA A 82 -9.22 -11.03 -0.80
C ALA A 82 -8.14 -12.13 -0.72
N GLN A 83 -8.52 -13.40 -0.86
CA GLN A 83 -7.58 -14.52 -0.92
C GLN A 83 -6.69 -14.46 -2.16
N LEU A 84 -7.25 -14.09 -3.31
CA LEU A 84 -6.48 -13.88 -4.54
C LEU A 84 -5.48 -12.72 -4.39
N GLU A 85 -5.89 -11.58 -3.85
CA GLU A 85 -4.99 -10.45 -3.61
C GLU A 85 -3.82 -10.86 -2.69
N ALA A 86 -4.11 -11.55 -1.59
CA ALA A 86 -3.12 -12.06 -0.66
C ALA A 86 -2.18 -13.10 -1.29
N LYS A 87 -2.68 -13.92 -2.22
CA LYS A 87 -1.90 -14.90 -2.97
C LYS A 87 -0.97 -14.25 -3.99
N LEU A 88 -1.46 -13.24 -4.70
CA LEU A 88 -0.76 -12.66 -5.86
C LEU A 88 0.26 -11.59 -5.47
N LEU A 89 0.01 -10.84 -4.40
CA LEU A 89 0.92 -9.78 -3.97
C LEU A 89 2.36 -10.28 -3.71
N PRO A 90 2.59 -11.42 -3.01
CA PRO A 90 3.93 -11.98 -2.85
C PRO A 90 4.59 -12.44 -4.15
N MET A 91 3.81 -12.87 -5.15
CA MET A 91 4.34 -13.34 -6.44
C MET A 91 5.02 -12.21 -7.22
N ILE A 92 4.51 -10.98 -7.09
CA ILE A 92 5.13 -9.78 -7.69
C ILE A 92 6.55 -9.59 -7.13
N PHE A 93 6.72 -9.75 -5.81
CA PHE A 93 8.02 -9.58 -5.14
C PHE A 93 8.97 -10.77 -5.36
N ALA A 94 8.43 -11.97 -5.60
CA ALA A 94 9.24 -13.15 -5.85
C ALA A 94 9.85 -13.18 -7.27
N GLY A 95 9.47 -12.25 -8.15
CA GLY A 95 10.24 -11.86 -9.34
C GLY A 95 10.23 -12.85 -10.51
N ASN A 96 9.35 -13.87 -10.50
CA ASN A 96 9.21 -14.77 -11.64
C ASN A 96 8.29 -14.17 -12.71
N LEU A 97 8.83 -13.14 -13.38
CA LEU A 97 8.10 -12.26 -14.27
C LEU A 97 8.70 -12.29 -15.67
N THR A 98 7.83 -12.43 -16.68
CA THR A 98 8.23 -12.35 -18.09
C THR A 98 7.72 -11.04 -18.66
N HIS A 99 8.63 -10.17 -19.10
CA HIS A 99 8.25 -8.93 -19.79
C HIS A 99 7.61 -9.23 -21.14
N ILE A 100 6.52 -8.53 -21.46
CA ILE A 100 5.88 -8.57 -22.76
C ILE A 100 6.02 -7.21 -23.44
N ASP A 101 6.41 -7.23 -24.71
CA ASP A 101 6.42 -6.03 -25.53
C ASP A 101 4.98 -5.53 -25.78
N HIS A 102 4.77 -4.24 -25.58
CA HIS A 102 3.47 -3.61 -25.74
C HIS A 102 2.91 -3.73 -27.18
N ARG A 103 3.74 -3.99 -28.18
CA ARG A 103 3.33 -4.22 -29.57
C ARG A 103 2.68 -5.60 -29.74
N THR A 104 3.14 -6.61 -29.01
CA THR A 104 2.66 -8.00 -29.11
C THR A 104 1.56 -8.35 -28.11
N ALA A 105 1.36 -7.51 -27.08
CA ALA A 105 0.29 -7.70 -26.11
C ALA A 105 -1.12 -7.66 -26.74
N ASP A 106 -2.09 -8.33 -26.11
CA ASP A 106 -3.50 -8.28 -26.50
C ASP A 106 -4.07 -6.85 -26.37
N ILE A 107 -5.02 -6.48 -27.23
CA ILE A 107 -5.61 -5.14 -27.25
C ILE A 107 -6.33 -4.78 -25.93
N HIS A 108 -6.93 -5.76 -25.25
CA HIS A 108 -7.56 -5.57 -23.94
C HIS A 108 -6.50 -5.30 -22.87
N LEU A 109 -5.40 -6.06 -22.88
CA LEU A 109 -4.28 -5.82 -21.97
C LEU A 109 -3.65 -4.45 -22.19
N LYS A 110 -3.47 -4.00 -23.44
CA LYS A 110 -2.98 -2.63 -23.72
C LYS A 110 -3.91 -1.57 -23.15
N ARG A 111 -5.22 -1.76 -23.29
CA ARG A 111 -6.21 -0.81 -22.76
C ARG A 111 -6.17 -0.73 -21.24
N ILE A 112 -6.10 -1.88 -20.56
CA ILE A 112 -6.09 -1.96 -19.10
C ILE A 112 -4.76 -1.47 -18.54
N CYS A 113 -3.63 -1.89 -19.12
CA CYS A 113 -2.28 -1.55 -18.67
C CYS A 113 -1.84 -0.13 -19.06
N GLY A 114 -2.48 0.50 -20.04
CA GLY A 114 -2.16 1.84 -20.51
C GLY A 114 -0.71 1.94 -21.01
N THR A 115 0.09 2.82 -20.43
CA THR A 115 1.52 3.00 -20.79
C THR A 115 2.48 2.20 -19.89
N SER A 116 1.94 1.35 -19.02
CA SER A 116 2.75 0.56 -18.08
C SER A 116 3.55 -0.54 -18.78
N GLN A 117 4.65 -0.94 -18.15
CA GLN A 117 5.39 -2.14 -18.54
C GLN A 117 4.57 -3.38 -18.20
N ILE A 118 4.38 -4.27 -19.18
CA ILE A 118 3.53 -5.44 -19.03
C ILE A 118 4.40 -6.65 -18.66
N TYR A 119 4.02 -7.37 -17.61
CA TYR A 119 4.70 -8.58 -17.15
C TYR A 119 3.70 -9.71 -16.97
N LEU A 120 3.99 -10.89 -17.50
CA LEU A 120 3.30 -12.12 -17.12
C LEU A 120 3.90 -12.65 -15.83
N MET A 121 3.02 -12.97 -14.88
CA MET A 121 3.40 -13.69 -13.68
C MET A 121 3.33 -15.18 -13.96
N ALA A 122 4.46 -15.87 -13.84
CA ALA A 122 4.47 -17.32 -13.98
C ALA A 122 3.86 -17.96 -12.71
N GLN A 123 2.91 -18.89 -12.90
CA GLN A 123 2.48 -19.75 -11.81
C GLN A 123 3.67 -20.58 -11.34
N TYR A 124 4.04 -20.45 -10.06
CA TYR A 124 5.05 -21.33 -9.47
C TYR A 124 4.50 -22.76 -9.47
N ASN A 125 4.93 -23.58 -10.43
CA ASN A 125 4.88 -25.02 -10.28
C ASN A 125 5.92 -25.41 -9.22
N CYS A 126 5.56 -25.30 -7.93
CA CYS A 126 6.38 -25.77 -6.79
C CYS A 126 6.60 -27.30 -6.83
N TYR A 127 6.12 -28.01 -7.86
CA TYR A 127 6.27 -29.46 -7.96
C TYR A 127 7.74 -29.91 -8.11
N ASN A 128 8.64 -29.07 -8.63
CA ASN A 128 10.03 -29.47 -8.93
C ASN A 128 11.13 -28.71 -8.18
N LYS A 129 10.82 -27.71 -7.34
CA LYS A 129 11.87 -26.92 -6.63
C LYS A 129 11.73 -26.86 -5.12
N CYS A 130 10.63 -27.32 -4.55
CA CYS A 130 10.36 -27.16 -3.12
C CYS A 130 10.81 -28.38 -2.28
N PHE A 131 11.39 -29.43 -2.91
CA PHE A 131 11.84 -30.66 -2.24
C PHE A 131 13.36 -30.76 -1.99
N ASN A 132 14.19 -29.92 -2.64
CA ASN A 132 15.67 -30.04 -2.53
C ASN A 132 16.32 -29.14 -1.46
N HIS A 133 15.53 -28.55 -0.56
CA HIS A 133 16.09 -27.69 0.50
C HIS A 133 15.96 -28.29 1.92
N PHE A 134 15.55 -29.57 2.02
CA PHE A 134 15.39 -30.31 3.27
C PHE A 134 16.10 -31.68 3.29
N GLN A 135 17.12 -31.90 2.44
CA GLN A 135 18.04 -33.04 2.57
C GLN A 135 19.44 -32.55 2.93
#